data_AF-A0A8T3CF35-F1
#
_entry.id   AF-A0A8T3CF35-F1
#
_cell.length_a   1.000
_cell.length_b   1.000
_cell.length_c   1.000
_cell.angle_alpha   90.00
_cell.angle_beta   90.00
_cell.angle_gamma   90.00
#
_symmetry.space_group_name_H-M   'P 1'
#
loop_
_entity.id
_entity.type
_entity.pdbx_description
1 polymer ?
#
loop_
_entity_poly.entity_id
_entity_poly.type
_entity_poly.pdbx_seq_one_letter_code
_entity_poly.pdbx_strand_id
1 'polypeptide(L)'
;MNVPKIKGTHTAMKSGMLAAESIFQKVTDEELQSETAGLHVHEYEENLKNSWIWKELYSVRNIRPSFHNYFGLYGGMVYTGLFFWIFRGKEPWTLKHAGKDSAQLKPAKDCTPSSTPKPDGKLSFDLLSSVALSGTNHEHDQPPHLTLMDDSVPVAQNLTIYDGPEQRFCPAGVYEYVPVESGDGMRLQINAQNCVHCKTCDIKDPSQNINWVVPEGSGGPAYNGM
;
A
#
# COMPACT_ATOMS: atom_id res chain seq x y z
N MET A 1 -4.46 0.56 -11.13
CA MET A 1 -4.52 2.03 -10.95
C MET A 1 -3.72 2.72 -12.05
N ASN A 2 -4.26 3.76 -12.68
CA ASN A 2 -3.49 4.64 -13.55
C ASN A 2 -2.70 5.64 -12.68
N VAL A 3 -1.46 5.27 -12.34
CA VAL A 3 -0.57 6.05 -11.47
C VAL A 3 -0.31 7.47 -11.97
N PRO A 4 0.08 7.72 -13.24
CA PRO A 4 0.38 9.09 -13.68
C PRO A 4 -0.83 10.01 -13.72
N LYS A 5 -2.05 9.46 -13.82
CA LYS A 5 -3.30 10.25 -13.65
C LYS A 5 -3.75 10.36 -12.20
N ILE A 6 -3.19 9.55 -11.30
CA ILE A 6 -3.67 9.37 -9.91
C ILE A 6 -5.15 8.98 -9.90
N LYS A 7 -5.52 8.04 -10.79
CA LYS A 7 -6.92 7.58 -10.92
C LYS A 7 -7.01 6.06 -10.96
N GLY A 8 -7.80 5.50 -10.05
CA GLY A 8 -8.14 4.08 -10.01
C GLY A 8 -9.63 3.81 -9.88
N THR A 9 -10.39 4.79 -9.38
CA THR A 9 -11.83 4.65 -9.08
C THR A 9 -12.65 4.25 -10.30
N HIS A 10 -12.46 4.93 -11.44
CA HIS A 10 -13.21 4.61 -12.66
C HIS A 10 -12.89 3.22 -13.20
N THR A 11 -11.62 2.79 -13.13
CA THR A 11 -11.22 1.43 -13.51
C THR A 11 -11.77 0.38 -12.55
N ALA A 12 -11.81 0.66 -11.24
CA ALA A 12 -12.35 -0.24 -10.23
C ALA A 12 -13.88 -0.39 -10.35
N MET A 13 -14.59 0.71 -10.61
CA MET A 13 -16.02 0.69 -10.91
C MET A 13 -16.31 -0.18 -12.12
N LYS A 14 -15.63 0.06 -13.24
CA LYS A 14 -15.87 -0.73 -14.46
C LYS A 14 -15.45 -2.19 -14.30
N SER A 15 -14.39 -2.51 -13.55
CA SER A 15 -14.06 -3.91 -13.26
C SER A 15 -15.14 -4.60 -12.42
N GLY A 16 -15.75 -3.90 -11.46
CA GLY A 16 -16.88 -4.41 -10.69
C GLY A 16 -18.12 -4.68 -11.57
N MET A 17 -18.42 -3.77 -12.51
CA MET A 17 -19.50 -3.99 -13.48
C MET A 17 -19.24 -5.22 -14.37
N LEU A 18 -18.02 -5.37 -14.91
CA LEU A 18 -17.66 -6.51 -15.76
C LEU A 18 -17.72 -7.84 -15.00
N ALA A 19 -17.29 -7.84 -13.73
CA ALA A 19 -17.40 -9.00 -12.86
C ALA A 19 -18.87 -9.36 -12.63
N ALA A 20 -19.72 -8.38 -12.29
CA ALA A 20 -21.15 -8.60 -12.09
C ALA A 20 -21.85 -9.10 -13.36
N GLU A 21 -21.56 -8.51 -14.52
CA GLU A 21 -22.08 -8.95 -15.83
C GLU A 21 -21.71 -10.42 -16.11
N SER A 22 -20.43 -10.78 -15.90
CA SER A 22 -19.93 -12.14 -16.17
C SER A 22 -20.48 -13.17 -15.18
N ILE A 23 -20.57 -12.82 -13.90
CA ILE A 23 -21.14 -13.69 -12.86
C ILE A 23 -22.63 -13.90 -13.12
N PHE A 24 -23.38 -12.84 -13.40
CA PHE A 24 -24.82 -12.93 -13.65
C PHE A 24 -25.10 -13.83 -14.84
N GLN A 25 -24.41 -13.63 -15.96
CA GLN A 25 -24.51 -14.50 -17.13
C GLN A 25 -24.32 -15.97 -16.78
N LYS A 26 -23.29 -16.29 -15.99
CA LYS A 26 -23.02 -17.66 -15.57
C LYS A 26 -24.11 -18.23 -14.68
N VAL A 27 -24.53 -17.49 -13.65
CA VAL A 27 -25.54 -17.96 -12.67
C VAL A 27 -26.91 -18.14 -13.30
N THR A 28 -27.24 -17.41 -14.37
CA THR A 28 -28.51 -17.55 -15.10
C THR A 28 -28.44 -18.54 -16.26
N ASP A 29 -27.30 -19.17 -16.51
CA ASP A 29 -27.14 -20.15 -17.57
C ASP A 29 -27.92 -21.43 -17.22
N GLU A 30 -28.82 -21.85 -18.11
CA GLU A 30 -29.61 -23.08 -17.93
C GLU A 30 -28.73 -24.34 -18.03
N GLU A 31 -27.56 -24.23 -18.68
CA GLU A 31 -26.58 -25.31 -18.84
C GLU A 31 -25.39 -25.15 -17.86
N LEU A 32 -25.66 -24.67 -16.64
CA LEU A 32 -24.64 -24.46 -15.61
C LEU A 32 -23.90 -25.76 -15.27
N GLN A 33 -22.72 -25.95 -15.85
CA GLN A 33 -21.76 -26.98 -15.44
C GLN A 33 -20.59 -26.34 -14.70
N SER A 34 -20.33 -26.82 -13.49
CA SER A 34 -19.15 -26.44 -12.72
C SER A 34 -18.44 -27.68 -12.22
N GLU A 35 -17.13 -27.76 -12.47
CA GLU A 35 -16.26 -28.83 -11.96
C GLU A 35 -16.05 -28.70 -10.44
N THR A 36 -16.31 -27.52 -9.88
CA THR A 36 -16.10 -27.17 -8.48
C THR A 36 -17.41 -26.72 -7.82
N ALA A 37 -17.46 -26.77 -6.48
CA ALA A 37 -18.62 -26.28 -5.73
C ALA A 37 -18.87 -24.76 -5.91
N GLY A 38 -17.80 -23.99 -6.15
CA GLY A 38 -17.87 -22.58 -6.52
C GLY A 38 -17.74 -22.41 -8.04
N LEU A 39 -18.39 -21.39 -8.58
CA LEU A 39 -18.27 -21.07 -10.00
C LEU A 39 -16.89 -20.47 -10.31
N HIS A 40 -16.23 -21.04 -11.32
CA HIS A 40 -15.04 -20.44 -11.93
C HIS A 40 -15.46 -19.58 -13.13
N VAL A 41 -15.36 -18.26 -13.00
CA VAL A 41 -15.83 -17.29 -14.00
C VAL A 41 -14.65 -16.68 -14.76
N HIS A 42 -14.08 -17.45 -15.69
CA HIS A 42 -12.94 -17.02 -16.52
C HIS A 42 -13.28 -15.84 -17.43
N GLU A 43 -14.53 -15.75 -17.86
CA GLU A 43 -15.07 -14.75 -18.77
C GLU A 43 -14.86 -13.32 -18.22
N TYR A 44 -14.81 -13.17 -16.88
CA TYR A 44 -14.48 -11.89 -16.24
C TYR A 44 -13.11 -11.35 -16.68
N GLU A 45 -12.07 -12.18 -16.66
CA GLU A 45 -10.72 -11.73 -17.00
C GLU A 45 -10.60 -11.42 -18.50
N GLU A 46 -11.25 -12.21 -19.36
CA GLU A 46 -11.32 -11.98 -20.80
C GLU A 46 -12.02 -10.65 -21.13
N ASN A 47 -13.19 -10.43 -20.52
CA ASN A 47 -13.95 -9.19 -20.67
C ASN A 47 -13.16 -7.99 -20.15
N LEU A 48 -12.43 -8.13 -19.04
CA LEU A 48 -11.55 -7.10 -18.50
C LEU A 48 -10.42 -6.76 -19.49
N LYS A 49 -9.74 -7.77 -20.05
CA LYS A 49 -8.68 -7.60 -21.06
C LYS A 49 -9.17 -6.95 -22.36
N ASN A 50 -10.41 -7.24 -22.76
CA ASN A 50 -11.04 -6.65 -23.94
C ASN A 50 -11.57 -5.23 -23.70
N SER A 51 -11.76 -4.83 -22.44
CA SER A 51 -12.28 -3.52 -22.07
C SER A 51 -11.28 -2.37 -22.30
N TRP A 52 -11.78 -1.13 -22.21
CA TRP A 52 -10.94 0.06 -22.25
C TRP A 52 -9.99 0.16 -21.03
N ILE A 53 -10.27 -0.53 -19.91
CA ILE A 53 -9.40 -0.56 -18.73
C ILE A 53 -8.02 -1.07 -19.13
N TRP A 54 -7.98 -2.19 -19.86
CA TRP A 54 -6.73 -2.82 -20.26
C TRP A 54 -5.90 -1.90 -21.16
N LYS A 55 -6.55 -1.30 -22.17
CA LYS A 55 -5.91 -0.34 -23.08
C LYS A 55 -5.39 0.90 -22.34
N GLU A 56 -6.18 1.42 -21.40
CA GLU A 56 -5.77 2.59 -20.60
C GLU A 56 -4.52 2.28 -19.77
N LEU A 57 -4.53 1.20 -18.99
CA LEU A 57 -3.40 0.82 -18.13
C LEU A 57 -2.17 0.45 -18.95
N TYR A 58 -2.36 -0.25 -20.06
CA TYR A 58 -1.27 -0.62 -20.97
C TYR A 58 -0.59 0.61 -21.58
N SER A 59 -1.33 1.66 -21.93
CA SER A 59 -0.77 2.88 -22.52
C SER A 59 0.16 3.65 -21.57
N VAL A 60 0.00 3.49 -20.26
CA VAL A 60 0.79 4.20 -19.24
C VAL A 60 1.81 3.31 -18.52
N ARG A 61 1.91 2.03 -18.91
CA ARG A 61 2.64 0.97 -18.18
C ARG A 61 4.10 1.31 -17.88
N ASN A 62 4.75 2.08 -18.76
CA ASN A 62 6.17 2.40 -18.64
C ASN A 62 6.46 3.70 -17.90
N ILE A 63 5.44 4.53 -17.60
CA ILE A 63 5.67 5.83 -16.96
C ILE A 63 6.29 5.65 -15.59
N ARG A 64 5.68 4.90 -14.66
CA ARG A 64 6.24 4.74 -13.31
C ARG A 64 7.60 4.02 -13.29
N PRO A 65 7.79 2.88 -13.99
CA PRO A 65 9.09 2.24 -14.07
C PRO A 65 10.20 3.12 -14.64
N SER A 66 9.87 4.06 -15.53
CA SER A 66 10.87 4.96 -16.11
C SER A 66 11.59 5.82 -15.07
N PHE A 67 11.04 6.01 -13.87
CA PHE A 67 11.67 6.80 -12.80
C PHE A 67 12.81 6.06 -12.08
N HIS A 68 13.03 4.77 -12.35
CA HIS A 68 14.10 3.98 -11.73
C HIS A 68 15.47 4.16 -12.41
N ASN A 69 15.55 5.02 -13.42
CA ASN A 69 16.82 5.32 -14.07
C ASN A 69 17.69 6.26 -13.22
N TYR A 70 18.96 6.42 -13.61
CA TYR A 70 19.94 7.24 -12.91
C TYR A 70 19.51 8.71 -12.69
N PHE A 71 18.73 9.28 -13.61
CA PHE A 71 18.20 10.64 -13.55
C PHE A 71 16.88 10.77 -12.78
N GLY A 72 16.37 9.67 -12.21
CA GLY A 72 15.21 9.65 -11.32
C GLY A 72 13.98 10.36 -11.89
N LEU A 73 13.47 11.33 -11.12
CA LEU A 73 12.33 12.19 -11.46
C LEU A 73 12.46 12.82 -12.86
N TYR A 74 13.61 13.43 -13.16
CA TYR A 74 13.82 14.13 -14.43
C TYR A 74 13.84 13.18 -15.62
N GLY A 75 14.47 12.02 -15.46
CA GLY A 75 14.46 10.98 -16.50
C GLY A 75 13.04 10.46 -16.76
N GLY A 76 12.24 10.26 -15.71
CA GLY A 76 10.84 9.85 -15.85
C GLY A 76 9.96 10.91 -16.55
N MET A 77 10.19 12.19 -16.28
CA MET A 77 9.50 13.29 -16.98
C MET A 77 9.85 13.33 -18.46
N VAL A 78 11.14 13.23 -18.81
CA VAL A 78 11.60 13.18 -20.21
C VAL A 78 11.00 11.96 -20.92
N TYR A 79 11.04 10.79 -20.28
CA TYR A 79 10.44 9.56 -20.84
C TYR A 79 8.94 9.75 -21.12
N THR A 80 8.22 10.36 -20.18
CA THR A 80 6.78 10.63 -20.33
C THR A 80 6.51 11.60 -21.49
N GLY A 81 7.29 12.68 -21.61
CA GLY A 81 7.17 13.63 -22.71
C GLY A 81 7.44 13.00 -24.07
N LEU A 82 8.43 12.12 -24.17
CA LEU A 82 8.76 11.46 -25.43
C LEU A 82 7.77 10.32 -25.74
N PHE A 83 7.73 9.28 -24.91
CA PHE A 83 7.04 8.03 -25.25
C PHE A 83 5.53 8.09 -25.01
N PHE A 84 5.06 8.88 -24.04
CA PHE A 84 3.63 8.98 -23.78
C PHE A 84 2.99 10.20 -24.46
N TRP A 85 3.57 11.39 -24.38
CA TRP A 85 2.96 12.58 -24.98
C TRP A 85 3.04 12.57 -26.51
N ILE A 86 4.16 12.14 -27.12
CA ILE A 86 4.28 12.02 -28.59
C ILE A 86 3.76 10.66 -29.08
N PHE A 87 4.31 9.55 -28.56
CA PHE A 87 4.05 8.21 -29.10
C PHE A 87 2.86 7.47 -28.46
N ARG A 88 2.20 8.08 -27.45
CA ARG A 88 0.99 7.54 -26.80
C ARG A 88 1.18 6.14 -26.19
N GLY A 89 2.37 5.81 -25.70
CA GLY A 89 2.64 4.55 -25.01
C GLY A 89 2.71 3.32 -25.93
N LYS A 90 2.93 3.54 -27.22
CA LYS A 90 2.97 2.50 -28.27
C LYS A 90 4.36 1.87 -28.45
N GLU A 91 5.29 2.11 -27.52
CA GLU A 91 6.59 1.45 -27.56
C GLU A 91 6.46 -0.08 -27.56
N PRO A 92 7.32 -0.81 -28.33
CA PRO A 92 7.27 -2.27 -28.44
C PRO A 92 7.95 -2.99 -27.25
N TRP A 93 8.02 -2.36 -26.08
CA TRP A 93 8.61 -2.94 -24.87
C TRP A 93 7.81 -2.60 -23.60
N THR A 94 8.13 -3.30 -22.52
CA THR A 94 7.58 -3.04 -21.18
C THR A 94 8.73 -3.05 -20.16
N LEU A 95 8.91 -1.92 -19.49
CA LEU A 95 9.87 -1.72 -18.41
C LEU A 95 9.44 -2.49 -17.16
N LYS A 96 10.43 -2.84 -16.33
CA LYS A 96 10.22 -3.57 -15.08
C LYS A 96 10.45 -2.67 -13.86
N HIS A 97 9.76 -2.98 -12.77
CA HIS A 97 10.04 -2.38 -11.46
C HIS A 97 11.32 -2.97 -10.85
N ALA A 98 11.91 -2.24 -9.91
CA ALA A 98 13.16 -2.60 -9.24
C ALA A 98 13.04 -3.74 -8.19
N GLY A 99 11.85 -4.34 -8.03
CA GLY A 99 11.57 -5.41 -7.07
C GLY A 99 10.45 -5.04 -6.10
N LYS A 100 10.43 -5.71 -4.94
CA LYS A 100 9.48 -5.42 -3.86
C LYS A 100 9.87 -4.14 -3.12
N ASP A 101 8.89 -3.37 -2.67
CA ASP A 101 9.12 -2.13 -1.92
C ASP A 101 9.78 -2.37 -0.56
N SER A 102 9.47 -3.48 0.11
CA SER A 102 10.10 -3.91 1.37
C SER A 102 11.62 -4.05 1.24
N ALA A 103 12.11 -4.53 0.11
CA ALA A 103 13.54 -4.75 -0.14
C ALA A 103 14.31 -3.48 -0.58
N GLN A 104 13.66 -2.30 -0.63
CA GLN A 104 14.30 -1.06 -1.12
C GLN A 104 14.93 -0.19 -0.02
N LEU A 105 14.87 -0.59 1.25
CA LEU A 105 15.54 0.15 2.33
C LEU A 105 17.04 -0.13 2.37
N LYS A 106 17.82 0.90 2.65
CA LYS A 106 19.24 0.80 2.98
C LYS A 106 19.40 0.74 4.50
N PRO A 107 20.45 0.07 5.03
CA PRO A 107 20.78 0.14 6.44
C PRO A 107 20.93 1.59 6.92
N ALA A 108 20.49 1.86 8.15
CA ALA A 108 20.49 3.21 8.71
C ALA A 108 21.91 3.81 8.77
N LYS A 109 22.92 2.97 9.07
CA LYS A 109 24.34 3.35 9.09
C LYS A 109 24.88 3.91 7.76
N ASP A 110 24.25 3.55 6.65
CA ASP A 110 24.66 3.95 5.29
C ASP A 110 23.85 5.17 4.80
N CYS A 111 23.02 5.76 5.67
CA CYS A 111 22.13 6.87 5.37
C CYS A 111 22.38 8.04 6.32
N THR A 112 22.06 9.25 5.85
CA THR A 112 22.07 10.45 6.70
C THR A 112 20.67 10.66 7.27
N PRO A 113 20.49 10.83 8.59
CA PRO A 113 19.20 11.18 9.18
C PRO A 113 18.65 12.46 8.57
N SER A 114 17.34 12.46 8.24
CA SER A 114 16.65 13.64 7.74
C SER A 114 16.21 14.55 8.89
N SER A 115 16.46 15.85 8.79
CA SER A 115 15.93 16.85 9.73
C SER A 115 14.58 17.37 9.24
N THR A 116 13.50 16.78 9.75
CA THR A 116 12.15 17.34 9.54
C THR A 116 11.93 18.52 10.51
N PRO A 117 11.45 19.68 10.04
CA PRO A 117 11.08 20.79 10.92
C PRO A 117 10.04 20.37 11.94
N LYS A 118 10.09 20.97 13.14
CA LYS A 118 9.04 20.80 14.14
C LYS A 118 7.73 21.40 13.63
N PRO A 119 6.57 20.80 13.93
CA PRO A 119 5.28 21.35 13.54
C PRO A 119 5.04 22.71 14.21
N ASP A 120 4.43 23.63 13.47
CA ASP A 120 4.10 25.00 13.89
C ASP A 120 2.68 25.16 14.46
N GLY A 121 1.86 24.10 14.39
CA GLY A 121 0.47 24.08 14.85
C GLY A 121 -0.49 24.92 14.01
N LYS A 122 -0.07 25.37 12.81
CA LYS A 122 -0.87 26.20 11.90
C LYS A 122 -0.94 25.63 10.49
N LEU A 123 0.24 25.37 9.90
CA LEU A 123 0.37 24.75 8.57
C LEU A 123 0.87 23.30 8.68
N SER A 124 1.54 22.99 9.78
CA SER A 124 2.14 21.69 10.08
C SER A 124 1.76 21.27 11.49
N PHE A 125 1.40 20.01 11.65
CA PHE A 125 0.84 19.47 12.88
C PHE A 125 1.58 18.19 13.28
N ASP A 126 1.48 17.84 14.55
CA ASP A 126 1.98 16.56 15.02
C ASP A 126 1.09 15.39 14.55
N LEU A 127 1.60 14.18 14.75
CA LEU A 127 0.92 12.97 14.31
C LEU A 127 -0.36 12.69 15.10
N LEU A 128 -0.39 12.97 16.41
CA LEU A 128 -1.52 12.64 17.27
C LEU A 128 -2.73 13.53 16.99
N SER A 129 -2.51 14.83 16.77
CA SER A 129 -3.58 15.73 16.32
C SER A 129 -4.13 15.33 14.95
N SER A 130 -3.27 14.85 14.04
CA SER A 130 -3.68 14.33 12.74
C SER A 130 -4.52 13.04 12.85
N VAL A 131 -4.12 12.11 13.73
CA VAL A 131 -4.87 10.87 14.02
C VAL A 131 -6.24 11.19 14.61
N ALA A 132 -6.32 12.15 15.53
CA ALA A 132 -7.60 12.57 16.12
C ALA A 132 -8.60 13.04 15.04
N LEU A 133 -8.13 13.79 14.03
CA LEU A 133 -8.97 14.27 12.92
C LEU A 133 -9.39 13.16 11.93
N SER A 134 -8.72 12.01 11.94
CA SER A 134 -9.19 10.84 11.17
C SER A 134 -10.43 10.19 11.79
N GLY A 135 -10.72 10.50 13.06
CA GLY A 135 -11.77 9.88 13.85
C GLY A 135 -11.59 8.36 14.03
N THR A 136 -10.38 7.85 13.81
CA THR A 136 -10.10 6.41 13.93
C THR A 136 -10.18 5.96 15.38
N ASN A 137 -10.83 4.82 15.62
CA ASN A 137 -10.90 4.20 16.93
C ASN A 137 -11.16 2.69 16.81
N HIS A 138 -10.80 1.93 17.84
CA HIS A 138 -11.09 0.51 17.97
C HIS A 138 -11.47 0.18 19.42
N GLU A 139 -12.12 -0.96 19.67
CA GLU A 139 -12.21 -1.51 21.03
C GLU A 139 -10.80 -1.77 21.55
N HIS A 140 -10.49 -1.33 22.77
CA HIS A 140 -9.14 -1.41 23.33
C HIS A 140 -8.83 -2.82 23.83
N ASP A 141 -9.84 -3.56 24.30
CA ASP A 141 -9.68 -4.93 24.80
C ASP A 141 -9.85 -5.98 23.69
N GLN A 142 -9.11 -5.80 22.59
CA GLN A 142 -9.03 -6.76 21.49
C GLN A 142 -7.56 -7.03 21.12
N PRO A 143 -7.22 -8.23 20.60
CA PRO A 143 -5.86 -8.50 20.17
C PRO A 143 -5.44 -7.55 19.03
N PRO A 144 -4.17 -7.11 18.98
CA PRO A 144 -3.68 -6.30 17.87
C PRO A 144 -3.88 -6.99 16.52
N HIS A 145 -4.57 -6.31 15.60
CA HIS A 145 -4.75 -6.78 14.22
C HIS A 145 -3.51 -6.55 13.32
N LEU A 146 -2.43 -6.03 13.92
CA LEU A 146 -1.10 -5.89 13.33
C LEU A 146 -0.25 -7.03 13.88
N THR A 147 -0.44 -8.22 13.31
CA THR A 147 0.22 -9.44 13.80
C THR A 147 1.68 -9.49 13.36
N LEU A 148 2.54 -10.04 14.22
CA LEU A 148 3.93 -10.32 13.90
C LEU A 148 4.10 -11.83 13.72
N MET A 149 4.87 -12.25 12.72
CA MET A 149 5.24 -13.67 12.57
C MET A 149 6.27 -14.08 13.64
N ASP A 150 7.15 -13.15 14.02
CA ASP A 150 8.14 -13.27 15.08
C ASP A 150 8.26 -11.94 15.84
N ASP A 151 7.95 -11.95 17.14
CA ASP A 151 7.96 -10.76 18.01
C ASP A 151 9.37 -10.20 18.28
N SER A 152 10.43 -10.98 18.02
CA SER A 152 11.82 -10.56 18.24
C SER A 152 12.40 -9.74 17.08
N VAL A 153 11.91 -9.97 15.86
CA VAL A 153 12.43 -9.36 14.63
C VAL A 153 12.40 -7.84 14.62
N PRO A 154 11.34 -7.15 15.11
CA PRO A 154 11.33 -5.69 15.12
C PRO A 154 12.55 -5.12 15.87
N VAL A 155 12.86 -5.62 17.07
CA VAL A 155 14.02 -5.14 17.84
C VAL A 155 15.34 -5.67 17.25
N ALA A 156 15.41 -6.98 16.98
CA ALA A 156 16.65 -7.65 16.58
C ALA A 156 17.13 -7.25 15.16
N GLN A 157 16.20 -6.88 14.27
CA GLN A 157 16.49 -6.59 12.88
C GLN A 157 16.06 -5.17 12.48
N ASN A 158 14.78 -4.82 12.66
CA ASN A 158 14.26 -3.55 12.14
C ASN A 158 14.88 -2.34 12.83
N LEU A 159 14.87 -2.33 14.17
CA LEU A 159 15.53 -1.31 14.98
C LEU A 159 17.05 -1.35 14.79
N THR A 160 17.65 -2.53 14.88
CA THR A 160 19.11 -2.68 14.86
C THR A 160 19.75 -2.31 13.52
N ILE A 161 19.13 -2.67 12.38
CA ILE A 161 19.72 -2.46 11.04
C ILE A 161 19.16 -1.19 10.38
N TYR A 162 17.86 -0.94 10.52
CA TYR A 162 17.13 0.10 9.79
C TYR A 162 16.64 1.24 10.68
N ASP A 163 16.97 1.24 11.97
CA ASP A 163 16.59 2.29 12.92
C ASP A 163 15.05 2.45 13.02
N GLY A 164 14.35 1.31 13.08
CA GLY A 164 12.93 1.23 13.40
C GLY A 164 12.03 1.97 12.40
N PRO A 165 12.07 1.63 11.10
CA PRO A 165 11.36 2.37 10.06
C PRO A 165 9.84 2.45 10.28
N GLU A 166 9.25 1.49 11.00
CA GLU A 166 7.83 1.44 11.37
C GLU A 166 7.37 2.61 12.23
N GLN A 167 8.27 3.25 12.98
CA GLN A 167 7.96 4.49 13.72
C GLN A 167 7.77 5.69 12.78
N ARG A 168 8.22 5.59 11.51
CA ARG A 168 8.29 6.69 10.55
C ARG A 168 7.37 6.51 9.35
N PHE A 169 7.28 5.29 8.80
CA PHE A 169 6.38 5.04 7.68
C PHE A 169 4.92 4.89 8.11
N CYS A 170 4.66 4.61 9.39
CA CYS A 170 3.30 4.48 9.90
C CYS A 170 2.65 5.88 9.98
N PRO A 171 1.55 6.13 9.25
CA PRO A 171 0.91 7.44 9.26
C PRO A 171 0.08 7.72 10.52
N ALA A 172 0.14 6.83 11.53
CA ALA A 172 -0.73 6.91 12.70
C ALA A 172 -0.03 6.61 14.03
N GLY A 173 1.30 6.46 14.05
CA GLY A 173 2.04 6.26 15.31
C GLY A 173 1.66 4.96 16.02
N VAL A 174 1.30 3.92 15.27
CA VAL A 174 0.93 2.61 15.81
C VAL A 174 2.13 1.92 16.45
N TYR A 175 3.32 2.08 15.89
CA TYR A 175 4.53 1.39 16.32
C TYR A 175 5.44 2.35 17.07
N GLU A 176 5.80 2.00 18.30
CA GLU A 176 6.79 2.75 19.08
C GLU A 176 7.74 1.79 19.80
N TYR A 177 9.03 2.14 19.82
CA TYR A 177 10.01 1.43 20.63
C TYR A 177 10.14 2.11 21.99
N VAL A 178 9.80 1.38 23.05
CA VAL A 178 9.81 1.87 24.43
C VAL A 178 10.89 1.13 25.24
N PRO A 179 11.53 1.77 26.23
CA PRO A 179 12.51 1.10 27.08
C PRO A 179 11.91 -0.12 27.79
N VAL A 180 12.69 -1.19 27.93
CA VAL A 180 12.31 -2.34 28.77
C VAL A 180 12.41 -1.98 30.25
N GLU A 181 11.60 -2.63 31.09
CA GLU A 181 11.57 -2.36 32.54
C GLU A 181 12.90 -2.66 33.25
N SER A 182 13.68 -3.61 32.74
CA SER A 182 15.02 -3.93 33.26
C SER A 182 16.06 -2.84 32.98
N GLY A 183 15.75 -1.86 32.12
CA GLY A 183 16.64 -0.75 31.76
C GLY A 183 17.56 -1.02 30.56
N ASP A 184 17.79 -2.28 30.20
CA ASP A 184 18.69 -2.67 29.11
C ASP A 184 17.93 -3.04 27.83
N GLY A 185 17.73 -2.04 26.95
CA GLY A 185 17.20 -2.23 25.60
C GLY A 185 15.80 -1.63 25.38
N MET A 186 15.21 -1.98 24.24
CA MET A 186 13.90 -1.51 23.79
C MET A 186 12.97 -2.69 23.51
N ARG A 187 11.67 -2.51 23.72
CA ARG A 187 10.61 -3.39 23.22
C ARG A 187 9.73 -2.63 22.24
N LEU A 188 9.18 -3.33 21.26
CA LEU A 188 8.12 -2.76 20.42
C LEU A 188 6.81 -2.71 21.20
N GLN A 189 6.10 -1.60 21.11
CA GLN A 189 4.72 -1.44 21.56
C GLN A 189 3.85 -1.13 20.33
N ILE A 190 2.74 -1.86 20.22
CA ILE A 190 1.78 -1.72 19.13
C ILE A 190 0.49 -1.09 19.67
N ASN A 191 0.30 0.19 19.37
CA ASN A 191 -0.90 0.96 19.65
C ASN A 191 -1.94 0.73 18.55
N ALA A 192 -2.47 -0.49 18.46
CA ALA A 192 -3.36 -0.94 17.39
C ALA A 192 -4.63 -0.08 17.24
N GLN A 193 -5.10 0.53 18.32
CA GLN A 193 -6.28 1.40 18.35
C GLN A 193 -6.15 2.64 17.45
N ASN A 194 -4.91 3.11 17.19
CA ASN A 194 -4.65 4.25 16.32
C ASN A 194 -4.66 3.90 14.83
N CYS A 195 -4.74 2.61 14.47
CA CYS A 195 -4.55 2.18 13.08
C CYS A 195 -5.57 2.81 12.13
N VAL A 196 -5.11 3.34 10.99
CA VAL A 196 -5.99 3.92 9.94
C VAL A 196 -6.14 3.00 8.73
N HIS A 197 -5.74 1.73 8.86
CA HIS A 197 -5.92 0.67 7.86
C HIS A 197 -5.27 0.95 6.49
N CYS A 198 -4.26 1.82 6.44
CA CYS A 198 -3.56 2.20 5.21
C CYS A 198 -2.76 1.06 4.55
N LYS A 199 -2.48 -0.02 5.28
CA LYS A 199 -1.67 -1.20 4.88
C LYS A 199 -0.19 -0.94 4.62
N THR A 200 0.32 0.26 4.89
CA THR A 200 1.74 0.60 4.67
C THR A 200 2.71 -0.33 5.41
N CYS A 201 2.40 -0.70 6.65
CA CYS A 201 3.28 -1.54 7.47
C CYS A 201 3.49 -2.94 6.89
N ASP A 202 2.41 -3.59 6.44
CA ASP A 202 2.42 -4.88 5.76
C ASP A 202 3.27 -4.83 4.47
N ILE A 203 3.16 -3.73 3.71
CA ILE A 203 3.86 -3.54 2.44
C ILE A 203 5.34 -3.19 2.63
N LYS A 204 5.67 -2.34 3.62
CA LYS A 204 6.96 -1.64 3.69
C LYS A 204 7.94 -2.22 4.71
N ASP A 205 7.49 -3.08 5.63
CA ASP A 205 8.38 -3.76 6.56
C ASP A 205 9.50 -4.49 5.81
N PRO A 206 10.79 -4.12 6.02
CA PRO A 206 11.91 -4.74 5.33
C PRO A 206 12.05 -6.23 5.62
N SER A 207 11.53 -6.69 6.76
CA SER A 207 11.57 -8.09 7.18
C SER A 207 10.33 -8.88 6.76
N GLN A 208 9.29 -8.20 6.24
CA GLN A 208 8.00 -8.80 5.88
C GLN A 208 7.41 -9.67 7.01
N ASN A 209 7.58 -9.20 8.24
CA ASN A 209 7.18 -9.84 9.49
C ASN A 209 5.78 -9.40 9.94
N ILE A 210 5.37 -8.19 9.57
CA ILE A 210 4.02 -7.67 9.86
C ILE A 210 3.01 -8.26 8.88
N ASN A 211 1.93 -8.82 9.42
CA ASN A 211 0.75 -9.26 8.67
C ASN A 211 -0.49 -8.52 9.19
N TRP A 212 -1.06 -7.66 8.34
CA TRP A 212 -2.28 -6.93 8.66
C TRP A 212 -3.49 -7.85 8.49
N VAL A 213 -4.30 -7.97 9.53
CA VAL A 213 -5.60 -8.63 9.49
C VAL A 213 -6.71 -7.64 9.85
N VAL A 214 -7.96 -8.02 9.59
CA VAL A 214 -9.10 -7.19 9.98
C VAL A 214 -9.25 -7.20 11.51
N PRO A 215 -9.42 -6.05 12.17
CA PRO A 215 -9.91 -6.00 13.55
C PRO A 215 -11.40 -6.34 13.61
N GLU A 216 -11.99 -6.23 14.81
CA GLU A 216 -13.45 -6.24 14.94
C GLU A 216 -14.10 -5.20 14.01
N GLY A 217 -15.26 -5.58 13.44
CA GLY A 217 -16.01 -4.71 12.54
C GLY A 217 -16.39 -3.39 13.21
N SER A 218 -16.52 -2.32 12.42
CA SER A 218 -16.69 -0.91 12.85
C SER A 218 -15.46 -0.21 13.41
N GLY A 219 -14.38 -0.93 13.73
CA GLY A 219 -13.09 -0.31 14.04
C GLY A 219 -12.44 0.32 12.81
N GLY A 220 -11.68 1.40 13.02
CA GLY A 220 -10.94 2.11 11.97
C GLY A 220 -11.39 3.55 11.77
N PRO A 221 -10.97 4.20 10.66
CA PRO A 221 -11.23 5.61 10.41
C PRO A 221 -12.72 5.97 10.27
N ALA A 222 -13.08 7.17 10.72
CA ALA A 222 -14.42 7.76 10.57
C ALA A 222 -14.43 8.89 9.53
N TYR A 223 -14.00 8.57 8.31
CA TYR A 223 -13.89 9.54 7.23
C TYR A 223 -15.26 10.02 6.72
N ASN A 224 -15.40 11.34 6.51
CA ASN A 224 -16.59 11.96 5.93
C ASN A 224 -16.21 12.76 4.68
N GLY A 225 -16.59 12.26 3.49
CA GLY A 225 -16.33 12.94 2.21
C GLY A 225 -14.86 12.98 1.77
N MET A 226 -14.04 12.04 2.25
CA MET A 226 -12.63 11.88 1.87
C MET A 226 -12.44 10.94 0.67
#